data_AF-A0A1G0PGB1-F1
#
_entry.id   AF-A0A1G0PGB1-F1
#
_cell.length_a   1.000
_cell.length_b   1.000
_cell.length_c   1.000
_cell.angle_alpha   90.00
_cell.angle_beta   90.00
_cell.angle_gamma   90.00
#
_symmetry.space_group_name_H-M   'P 1'
#
loop_
_entity.id
_entity.type
_entity.pdbx_description
1 polymer ?
#
loop_
_entity_poly.entity_id
_entity_poly.type
_entity_poly.pdbx_seq_one_letter_code
_entity_poly.pdbx_strand_id
1 'polypeptide(L)'
;MKYIILILVIFCGILAQDSSETNSVFPHNNENVINRDNSYKIIIADEISFWEKYQSLIGALVGSLFAALIAIWSIYRTHNNQINIENEKIRISRSHAENVYHGFIFSVHTILINHEHFLNSLTEELRNILANAKKTGKLAYDRPYTYLAVDLLKNNLNKILAYESYDAKNVQLLVTYLNHVENLYNDLNFIPLIKLRDDTKKEDEYLNRLEYYFDNLVERVNILKEMVKELLDGFMREAEISEKEKKFI
;
A
#
# COMPACT_ATOMS: atom_id res chain seq x y z
N MET A 1 13.97 -1.62 -31.01
CA MET A 1 15.14 -0.89 -31.57
C MET A 1 16.01 -1.70 -32.53
N LYS A 2 16.27 -3.01 -32.33
CA LYS A 2 17.15 -3.81 -33.23
C LYS A 2 16.74 -3.82 -34.71
N TYR A 3 15.44 -3.80 -35.01
CA TYR A 3 14.92 -3.86 -36.39
C TYR A 3 14.98 -2.54 -37.17
N ILE A 4 15.01 -1.39 -36.48
CA ILE A 4 15.11 -0.07 -37.12
C ILE A 4 16.53 0.14 -37.67
N ILE A 5 17.54 -0.32 -36.93
CA ILE A 5 18.94 -0.31 -37.37
C ILE A 5 19.11 -1.21 -38.59
N LEU A 6 18.46 -2.38 -38.63
CA LEU A 6 18.52 -3.28 -39.78
C LEU A 6 17.95 -2.64 -41.06
N ILE A 7 16.83 -1.92 -40.96
CA ILE A 7 16.22 -1.22 -42.09
C ILE A 7 17.11 -0.07 -42.58
N LEU A 8 17.73 0.69 -41.67
CA LEU A 8 18.69 1.75 -42.01
C LEU A 8 19.97 1.21 -42.67
N VAL A 9 20.48 0.06 -42.21
CA VAL A 9 21.66 -0.59 -42.78
C VAL A 9 21.38 -1.13 -44.19
N ILE A 10 20.20 -1.71 -44.42
CA ILE A 10 19.78 -2.17 -45.76
C ILE A 10 19.62 -0.97 -46.71
N PHE A 11 19.08 0.15 -46.23
CA PHE A 11 18.90 1.36 -47.05
C PHE A 11 20.24 2.03 -47.41
N CYS A 12 21.19 2.08 -46.48
CA CYS A 12 22.55 2.57 -46.74
C CYS A 12 23.36 1.62 -47.65
N GLY A 13 23.12 0.30 -47.56
CA GLY A 13 23.79 -0.70 -48.40
C GLY A 13 23.39 -0.62 -49.87
N ILE A 14 22.13 -0.27 -50.16
CA ILE A 14 21.62 -0.13 -51.53
C ILE A 14 22.12 1.18 -52.18
N LEU A 15 22.36 2.23 -51.40
CA LEU A 15 22.89 3.51 -51.90
C LEU A 15 24.41 3.53 -52.12
N ALA A 16 25.17 2.63 -51.47
CA ALA A 16 26.63 2.60 -51.54
C ALA A 16 27.20 1.74 -52.68
N GLN A 17 26.35 1.03 -53.45
CA GLN A 17 26.80 0.03 -54.42
C GLN A 17 27.18 0.57 -55.81
N ASP A 18 27.08 1.89 -56.06
CA ASP A 18 27.25 2.46 -57.41
C ASP A 18 28.56 3.25 -57.62
N SER A 19 29.52 3.22 -56.68
CA SER A 19 30.72 4.07 -56.74
C SER A 19 32.04 3.30 -56.71
N SER A 20 32.22 2.28 -57.55
CA SER A 20 33.56 1.73 -57.79
C SER A 20 33.73 1.12 -59.17
N GLU A 21 34.22 1.90 -60.13
CA GLU A 21 35.19 1.44 -61.14
C GLU A 21 35.68 2.61 -62.02
N THR A 22 36.90 3.10 -61.80
CA THR A 22 38.03 3.05 -62.77
C THR A 22 39.18 3.97 -62.35
N ASN A 23 40.38 3.39 -62.31
CA ASN A 23 41.65 4.00 -61.90
C ASN A 23 42.15 5.03 -62.92
N SER A 24 42.63 6.17 -62.42
CA SER A 24 43.33 7.19 -63.20
C SER A 24 44.82 6.86 -63.39
N VAL A 25 45.26 6.76 -64.65
CA VAL A 25 46.68 6.90 -65.05
C VAL A 25 46.76 8.04 -66.08
N PHE A 26 47.34 9.17 -65.67
CA PHE A 26 47.82 10.26 -66.55
C PHE A 26 49.12 9.81 -67.26
N PRO A 27 49.61 10.42 -68.38
CA PRO A 27 49.50 11.86 -68.68
C PRO A 27 49.43 12.30 -70.17
N HIS A 28 49.27 13.62 -70.32
CA HIS A 28 49.82 14.54 -71.31
C HIS A 28 49.57 14.40 -72.83
N ASN A 29 49.07 15.55 -73.31
CA ASN A 29 49.42 16.29 -74.53
C ASN A 29 48.79 15.94 -75.88
N ASN A 30 48.29 17.04 -76.44
CA ASN A 30 48.24 17.46 -77.83
C ASN A 30 47.10 16.95 -78.73
N GLU A 31 46.26 17.95 -78.99
CA GLU A 31 45.79 18.37 -80.31
C GLU A 31 44.72 17.51 -81.00
N ASN A 32 43.54 18.14 -81.03
CA ASN A 32 42.67 18.28 -82.19
C ASN A 32 42.21 16.99 -82.88
N VAL A 33 41.05 16.50 -82.46
CA VAL A 33 40.04 16.04 -83.40
C VAL A 33 38.69 16.61 -82.98
N ILE A 34 38.23 17.62 -83.71
CA ILE A 34 36.80 17.92 -83.82
C ILE A 34 36.19 16.71 -84.52
N ASN A 35 35.44 15.89 -83.80
CA ASN A 35 34.33 15.20 -84.43
C ASN A 35 33.20 14.92 -83.44
N ARG A 36 32.00 15.09 -83.99
CA ARG A 36 30.69 15.06 -83.35
C ARG A 36 30.56 13.90 -82.38
N ASP A 37 30.22 14.21 -81.13
CA ASP A 37 29.56 13.24 -80.29
C ASP A 37 28.46 13.92 -79.45
N ASN A 38 27.23 13.81 -79.93
CA ASN A 38 26.01 14.17 -79.18
C ASN A 38 25.68 13.09 -78.12
N SER A 39 26.49 12.04 -77.98
CA SER A 39 26.31 10.95 -77.02
C SER A 39 26.36 11.47 -75.56
N TYR A 40 27.30 12.37 -75.23
CA TYR A 40 27.44 12.91 -73.88
C TYR A 40 26.31 13.86 -73.46
N LYS A 41 25.70 14.60 -74.40
CA LYS A 41 24.55 15.46 -74.10
C LYS A 41 23.25 14.67 -73.86
N ILE A 42 23.12 13.49 -74.47
CA ILE A 42 21.96 12.63 -74.30
C ILE A 42 22.06 11.85 -72.99
N ILE A 43 23.25 11.37 -72.60
CA ILE A 43 23.47 10.64 -71.35
C ILE A 43 23.21 11.54 -70.12
N ILE A 44 23.67 12.80 -70.15
CA ILE A 44 23.46 13.75 -69.04
C ILE A 44 22.00 14.24 -69.00
N ALA A 45 21.32 14.37 -70.14
CA ALA A 45 19.90 14.76 -70.19
C ALA A 45 18.97 13.65 -69.67
N ASP A 46 19.28 12.38 -69.91
CA ASP A 46 18.51 11.24 -69.39
C ASP A 46 18.65 11.11 -67.87
N GLU A 47 19.86 11.31 -67.31
CA GLU A 47 20.08 11.34 -65.85
C GLU A 47 19.33 12.49 -65.18
N ILE A 48 19.38 13.70 -65.72
CA ILE A 48 18.66 14.86 -65.16
C ILE A 48 17.14 14.62 -65.23
N SER A 49 16.63 14.04 -66.31
CA SER A 49 15.20 13.71 -66.43
C SER A 49 14.75 12.60 -65.47
N PHE A 50 15.62 11.65 -65.16
CA PHE A 50 15.36 10.59 -64.19
C PHE A 50 15.22 11.18 -62.78
N TRP A 51 16.18 12.03 -62.37
CA TRP A 51 16.10 12.70 -61.07
C TRP A 51 14.85 13.59 -60.96
N GLU A 52 14.51 14.38 -61.97
CA GLU A 52 13.27 15.18 -61.95
C GLU A 52 12.00 14.33 -61.85
N LYS A 53 11.96 13.18 -62.55
CA LYS A 53 10.80 12.27 -62.57
C LYS A 53 10.63 11.49 -61.27
N TYR A 54 11.72 11.14 -60.59
CA TYR A 54 11.69 10.34 -59.36
C TYR A 54 11.89 11.17 -58.08
N GLN A 55 12.28 12.45 -58.16
CA GLN A 55 12.46 13.33 -56.99
C GLN A 55 11.18 13.45 -56.15
N SER A 56 10.02 13.56 -56.80
CA SER A 56 8.73 13.57 -56.09
C SER A 56 8.45 12.25 -55.37
N LEU A 57 8.88 11.12 -55.95
CA LEU A 57 8.63 9.78 -55.42
C LEU A 57 9.59 9.44 -54.27
N ILE A 58 10.87 9.82 -54.41
CA ILE A 58 11.90 9.75 -53.37
C ILE A 58 11.52 10.67 -52.20
N GLY A 59 11.08 11.90 -52.48
CA GLY A 59 10.61 12.84 -51.46
C GLY A 59 9.40 12.32 -50.68
N ALA A 60 8.43 11.69 -51.37
CA ALA A 60 7.28 11.05 -50.73
C ALA A 60 7.68 9.83 -49.88
N LEU A 61 8.65 9.04 -50.33
CA LEU A 61 9.16 7.88 -49.59
C LEU A 61 9.90 8.31 -48.33
N VAL A 62 10.78 9.31 -48.42
CA VAL A 62 11.50 9.87 -47.27
C VAL A 62 10.52 10.54 -46.30
N GLY A 63 9.57 11.32 -46.80
CA GLY A 63 8.54 11.96 -45.98
C GLY A 63 7.66 10.96 -45.23
N SER A 64 7.24 9.88 -45.91
CA SER A 64 6.44 8.82 -45.27
C SER A 64 7.25 8.02 -44.24
N LEU A 65 8.54 7.80 -44.47
CA LEU A 65 9.44 7.17 -43.48
C LEU A 65 9.58 8.03 -42.21
N PHE A 66 9.82 9.33 -42.36
CA PHE A 66 9.90 10.25 -41.21
C PHE A 66 8.56 10.35 -40.48
N ALA A 67 7.44 10.43 -41.21
CA ALA A 67 6.11 10.42 -40.60
C ALA A 67 5.86 9.13 -39.79
N ALA A 68 6.25 7.97 -40.32
CA ALA A 68 6.16 6.70 -39.61
C ALA A 68 7.05 6.65 -38.35
N LEU A 69 8.29 7.15 -38.44
CA LEU A 69 9.19 7.23 -37.28
C LEU A 69 8.66 8.17 -36.19
N ILE A 70 8.14 9.33 -36.57
CA ILE A 70 7.52 10.29 -35.65
C ILE A 70 6.27 9.68 -35.02
N ALA A 71 5.45 8.98 -35.79
CA ALA A 71 4.26 8.30 -35.27
C ALA A 71 4.62 7.20 -34.26
N ILE A 72 5.61 6.35 -34.57
CA ILE A 72 6.10 5.31 -33.65
C ILE A 72 6.65 5.93 -32.36
N TRP A 73 7.47 6.98 -32.46
CA TRP A 73 8.01 7.67 -31.30
C TRP A 73 6.91 8.33 -30.45
N SER A 74 5.92 8.95 -31.11
CA SER A 74 4.76 9.54 -30.45
C SER A 74 3.94 8.49 -29.69
N ILE A 75 3.65 7.34 -30.31
CA ILE A 75 2.92 6.24 -29.67
C ILE A 75 3.71 5.70 -28.47
N TYR A 76 5.01 5.45 -28.64
CA TYR A 76 5.88 4.96 -27.57
C TYR A 76 5.93 5.93 -26.37
N ARG A 77 6.06 7.23 -26.64
CA ARG A 77 6.05 8.26 -25.58
C ARG A 77 4.72 8.34 -24.87
N THR A 78 3.60 8.31 -25.61
CA THR A 78 2.25 8.36 -25.03
C THR A 78 1.96 7.12 -24.18
N HIS A 79 2.34 5.93 -24.65
CA HIS A 79 2.15 4.68 -23.91
C HIS A 79 2.95 4.67 -22.61
N ASN A 80 4.22 5.05 -22.63
CA ASN A 80 5.03 5.15 -21.42
C ASN A 80 4.47 6.18 -20.43
N ASN A 81 3.97 7.32 -20.92
CA ASN A 81 3.32 8.32 -20.08
C ASN A 81 2.02 7.78 -19.44
N GLN A 82 1.22 7.01 -20.18
CA GLN A 82 0.01 6.38 -19.64
C GLN A 82 0.33 5.38 -18.52
N ILE A 83 1.33 4.52 -18.75
CA ILE A 83 1.83 3.58 -17.71
C ILE A 83 2.28 4.34 -16.47
N ASN A 84 3.03 5.44 -16.64
CA ASN A 84 3.49 6.25 -15.51
C ASN A 84 2.34 6.87 -14.73
N ILE A 85 1.33 7.43 -15.41
CA ILE A 85 0.14 8.01 -14.78
C ILE A 85 -0.66 6.93 -14.03
N GLU A 86 -0.81 5.74 -14.60
CA GLU A 86 -1.50 4.63 -13.97
C GLU A 86 -0.75 4.13 -12.72
N ASN A 87 0.57 3.96 -12.83
CA ASN A 87 1.42 3.62 -11.68
C ASN A 87 1.37 4.69 -10.58
N GLU A 88 1.34 5.96 -10.94
CA GLU A 88 1.21 7.06 -9.99
C GLU A 88 -0.15 7.04 -9.28
N LYS A 89 -1.25 6.81 -10.01
CA LYS A 89 -2.58 6.64 -9.43
C LYS A 89 -2.61 5.48 -8.44
N ILE A 90 -2.02 4.33 -8.81
CA ILE A 90 -1.91 3.16 -7.93
C ILE A 90 -1.12 3.53 -6.67
N ARG A 91 0.02 4.21 -6.81
CA ARG A 91 0.85 4.65 -5.68
C ARG A 91 0.09 5.57 -4.72
N ILE A 92 -0.59 6.59 -5.25
CA ILE A 92 -1.39 7.52 -4.45
C ILE A 92 -2.52 6.78 -3.74
N SER A 93 -3.22 5.88 -4.44
CA SER A 93 -4.29 5.07 -3.86
C SER A 93 -3.78 4.18 -2.72
N ARG A 94 -2.63 3.54 -2.89
CA ARG A 94 -1.99 2.71 -1.84
C ARG A 94 -1.60 3.55 -0.64
N SER A 95 -0.93 4.68 -0.85
CA SER A 95 -0.54 5.60 0.22
C SER A 95 -1.76 6.15 0.97
N HIS A 96 -2.86 6.43 0.27
CA HIS A 96 -4.10 6.85 0.92
C HIS A 96 -4.71 5.73 1.78
N ALA A 97 -4.78 4.51 1.26
CA ALA A 97 -5.28 3.35 2.01
C ALA A 97 -4.44 3.08 3.27
N GLU A 98 -3.12 3.18 3.16
CA GLU A 98 -2.18 3.03 4.27
C GLU A 98 -2.36 4.13 5.33
N ASN A 99 -2.53 5.39 4.93
CA ASN A 99 -2.79 6.48 5.88
C ASN A 99 -4.13 6.29 6.61
N VAL A 100 -5.16 5.82 5.91
CA VAL A 100 -6.47 5.48 6.51
C VAL A 100 -6.31 4.32 7.51
N TYR A 101 -5.55 3.28 7.15
CA TYR A 101 -5.22 2.17 8.03
C TYR A 101 -4.55 2.65 9.32
N HIS A 102 -3.51 3.49 9.23
CA HIS A 102 -2.86 4.05 10.40
C HIS A 102 -3.79 4.92 11.26
N GLY A 103 -4.74 5.63 10.63
CA GLY A 103 -5.79 6.35 11.36
C GLY A 103 -6.65 5.44 12.24
N PHE A 104 -6.98 4.24 11.75
CA PHE A 104 -7.71 3.24 12.55
C PHE A 104 -6.84 2.65 13.67
N ILE A 105 -5.58 2.35 13.40
CA ILE A 105 -4.62 1.87 14.41
C ILE A 105 -4.46 2.89 15.54
N PHE A 106 -4.32 4.17 15.20
CA PHE A 106 -4.25 5.25 16.19
C PHE A 106 -5.54 5.37 17.02
N SER A 107 -6.70 5.18 16.37
CA SER A 107 -8.00 5.18 17.05
C SER A 107 -8.10 4.02 18.05
N VAL A 108 -7.68 2.81 17.65
CA VAL A 108 -7.59 1.64 18.54
C VAL A 108 -6.67 1.94 19.72
N HIS A 109 -5.48 2.48 19.47
CA HIS A 109 -4.53 2.84 20.50
C HIS A 109 -5.13 3.81 21.54
N THR A 110 -5.79 4.87 21.09
CA THR A 110 -6.45 5.84 21.98
C THR A 110 -7.55 5.19 22.84
N ILE A 111 -8.34 4.29 22.25
CA ILE A 111 -9.38 3.57 22.98
C ILE A 111 -8.76 2.62 24.03
N LEU A 112 -7.67 1.93 23.68
CA LEU A 112 -6.96 1.04 24.59
C LEU A 112 -6.35 1.79 25.80
N ILE A 113 -5.83 3.02 25.61
CA ILE A 113 -5.39 3.87 26.73
C ILE A 113 -6.56 4.14 27.70
N ASN A 114 -7.73 4.49 27.16
CA ASN A 114 -8.92 4.69 28.00
C ASN A 114 -9.32 3.40 28.73
N HIS A 115 -9.19 2.25 28.07
CA HIS A 115 -9.47 0.96 28.69
C HIS A 115 -8.47 0.64 29.82
N GLU A 116 -7.18 0.95 29.64
CA GLU A 116 -6.16 0.79 30.68
C GLU A 116 -6.53 1.59 31.94
N HIS A 117 -6.90 2.86 31.77
CA HIS A 117 -7.34 3.71 32.88
C HIS A 117 -8.55 3.13 33.61
N PHE A 118 -9.56 2.67 32.87
CA PHE A 118 -10.74 2.04 33.47
C PHE A 118 -10.39 0.76 34.24
N LEU A 119 -9.59 -0.15 33.66
CA LEU A 119 -9.23 -1.41 34.32
C LEU A 119 -8.41 -1.17 35.61
N ASN A 120 -7.57 -0.14 35.62
CA ASN A 120 -6.87 0.30 36.83
C ASN A 120 -7.85 0.73 37.93
N SER A 121 -8.82 1.59 37.61
CA SER A 121 -9.84 2.04 38.57
C SER A 121 -10.77 0.91 39.02
N LEU A 122 -11.15 0.00 38.11
CA LEU A 122 -12.04 -1.13 38.40
C LEU A 122 -11.42 -2.06 39.46
N THR A 123 -10.11 -2.28 39.41
CA THR A 123 -9.41 -3.11 40.40
C THR A 123 -9.60 -2.56 41.82
N GLU A 124 -9.47 -1.25 41.99
CA GLU A 124 -9.65 -0.57 43.28
C GLU A 124 -11.12 -0.59 43.72
N GLU A 125 -12.03 -0.38 42.77
CA GLU A 125 -13.47 -0.42 43.02
C GLU A 125 -13.93 -1.81 43.50
N LEU A 126 -13.49 -2.89 42.84
CA LEU A 126 -13.79 -4.26 43.24
C LEU A 126 -13.30 -4.57 44.67
N ARG A 127 -12.08 -4.12 45.01
CA ARG A 127 -11.53 -4.27 46.37
C ARG A 127 -12.35 -3.49 47.41
N ASN A 128 -12.80 -2.29 47.06
CA ASN A 128 -13.64 -1.47 47.95
C ASN A 128 -15.03 -2.11 48.17
N ILE A 129 -15.64 -2.66 47.11
CA ILE A 129 -16.92 -3.38 47.21
C ILE A 129 -16.76 -4.60 48.12
N LEU A 130 -15.72 -5.41 47.94
CA LEU A 130 -15.44 -6.56 48.80
C LEU A 130 -15.22 -6.14 50.26
N ALA A 131 -14.43 -5.10 50.51
CA ALA A 131 -14.17 -4.58 51.85
C ALA A 131 -15.46 -4.08 52.54
N ASN A 132 -16.34 -3.41 51.79
CA ASN A 132 -17.63 -2.95 52.29
C ASN A 132 -18.59 -4.12 52.55
N ALA A 133 -18.60 -5.14 51.68
CA ALA A 133 -19.39 -6.34 51.88
C ALA A 133 -18.94 -7.12 53.13
N LYS A 134 -17.62 -7.25 53.36
CA LYS A 134 -17.06 -7.84 54.59
C LYS A 134 -17.45 -7.07 55.86
N LYS A 135 -17.52 -5.72 55.78
CA LYS A 135 -17.92 -4.89 56.93
C LYS A 135 -19.41 -4.91 57.23
N THR A 136 -20.25 -5.00 56.20
CA THR A 136 -21.72 -4.82 56.31
C THR A 136 -22.50 -6.14 56.23
N GLY A 137 -21.85 -7.25 55.85
CA GLY A 137 -22.49 -8.54 55.60
C GLY A 137 -23.42 -8.52 54.38
N LYS A 138 -23.39 -7.45 53.57
CA LYS A 138 -24.29 -7.22 52.44
C LYS A 138 -23.51 -6.70 51.25
N LEU A 139 -23.76 -7.30 50.10
CA LEU A 139 -23.30 -6.76 48.83
C LEU A 139 -24.26 -5.62 48.43
N ALA A 140 -23.82 -4.39 48.59
CA ALA A 140 -24.54 -3.20 48.14
C ALA A 140 -23.79 -2.58 46.95
N TYR A 141 -24.52 -2.26 45.88
CA TYR A 141 -23.96 -1.75 44.64
C TYR A 141 -24.94 -0.77 44.00
N ASP A 142 -24.50 0.50 43.89
CA ASP A 142 -25.39 1.63 43.56
C ASP A 142 -25.15 2.25 42.18
N ARG A 143 -24.15 1.81 41.41
CA ARG A 143 -23.79 2.44 40.13
C ARG A 143 -23.67 1.40 39.04
N PRO A 144 -24.20 1.57 37.83
CA PRO A 144 -23.82 0.71 36.72
C PRO A 144 -22.34 0.94 36.36
N TYR A 145 -21.58 -0.12 36.07
CA TYR A 145 -20.21 0.02 35.58
C TYR A 145 -20.19 0.83 34.28
N THR A 146 -19.25 1.76 34.17
CA THR A 146 -18.96 2.43 32.91
C THR A 146 -18.50 1.36 31.92
N TYR A 147 -19.27 1.15 30.86
CA TYR A 147 -18.87 0.23 29.80
C TYR A 147 -17.68 0.86 29.04
N LEU A 148 -16.51 0.20 29.08
CA LEU A 148 -15.49 0.28 28.04
C LEU A 148 -16.14 0.29 26.66
N ALA A 149 -15.59 1.10 25.77
CA ALA A 149 -16.11 1.32 24.42
C ALA A 149 -15.78 0.16 23.46
N VAL A 150 -16.25 -1.04 23.80
CA VAL A 150 -16.05 -2.28 23.05
C VAL A 150 -16.59 -2.17 21.62
N ASP A 151 -17.73 -1.50 21.43
CA ASP A 151 -18.32 -1.33 20.10
C ASP A 151 -17.45 -0.46 19.18
N LEU A 152 -16.77 0.54 19.74
CA LEU A 152 -15.83 1.36 18.98
C LEU A 152 -14.60 0.54 18.57
N LEU A 153 -14.07 -0.32 19.46
CA LEU A 153 -12.97 -1.22 19.09
C LEU A 153 -13.39 -2.24 18.04
N LYS A 154 -14.57 -2.85 18.16
CA LYS A 154 -15.10 -3.79 17.15
C LYS A 154 -15.26 -3.12 15.79
N ASN A 155 -15.78 -1.89 15.76
CA ASN A 155 -15.92 -1.14 14.51
C ASN A 155 -14.55 -0.88 13.87
N ASN A 156 -13.57 -0.40 14.65
CA ASN A 156 -12.21 -0.18 14.15
C ASN A 156 -11.52 -1.48 13.70
N LEU A 157 -11.69 -2.58 14.44
CA LEU A 157 -11.19 -3.90 14.07
C LEU A 157 -11.74 -4.33 12.70
N ASN A 158 -13.03 -4.17 12.45
CA ASN A 158 -13.63 -4.49 11.15
C ASN A 158 -13.05 -3.64 10.00
N LYS A 159 -12.67 -2.39 10.29
CA LYS A 159 -12.01 -1.51 9.31
C LYS A 159 -10.55 -1.91 9.06
N ILE A 160 -9.83 -2.30 10.11
CA ILE A 160 -8.46 -2.84 10.03
C ILE A 160 -8.43 -4.11 9.19
N LEU A 161 -9.37 -5.04 9.43
CA LEU A 161 -9.50 -6.29 8.68
C LEU A 161 -9.77 -6.11 7.18
N ALA A 162 -10.30 -4.95 6.78
CA ALA A 162 -10.55 -4.63 5.38
C ALA A 162 -9.28 -4.18 4.62
N TYR A 163 -8.16 -3.94 5.32
CA TYR A 163 -6.89 -3.58 4.71
C TYR A 163 -6.13 -4.83 4.26
N GLU A 164 -5.54 -4.85 3.06
CA GLU A 164 -4.95 -6.08 2.51
C GLU A 164 -3.70 -6.57 3.26
N SER A 165 -3.01 -5.68 3.99
CA SER A 165 -1.72 -5.97 4.62
C SER A 165 -1.71 -5.62 6.11
N TYR A 166 -2.82 -5.87 6.82
CA TYR A 166 -2.88 -5.65 8.27
C TYR A 166 -1.96 -6.60 9.05
N ASP A 167 -1.53 -6.20 10.25
CA ASP A 167 -0.82 -7.08 11.18
C ASP A 167 -1.77 -8.10 11.81
N ALA A 168 -1.70 -9.34 11.34
CA ALA A 168 -2.55 -10.43 11.81
C ALA A 168 -2.36 -10.76 13.30
N LYS A 169 -1.15 -10.56 13.84
CA LYS A 169 -0.86 -10.85 15.26
C LYS A 169 -1.54 -9.83 16.16
N ASN A 170 -1.39 -8.54 15.85
CA ASN A 170 -2.03 -7.47 16.61
C ASN A 170 -3.57 -7.59 16.54
N VAL A 171 -4.10 -7.91 15.36
CA VAL A 171 -5.52 -8.19 15.15
C VAL A 171 -6.01 -9.38 15.99
N GLN A 172 -5.31 -10.51 15.98
CA GLN A 172 -5.69 -11.69 16.76
C GLN A 172 -5.68 -11.40 18.27
N LEU A 173 -4.68 -10.67 18.75
CA LEU A 173 -4.60 -10.27 20.15
C LEU A 173 -5.76 -9.33 20.51
N LEU A 174 -6.14 -8.40 19.62
CA LEU A 174 -7.27 -7.50 19.82
C LEU A 174 -8.61 -8.24 19.87
N VAL A 175 -8.82 -9.22 18.98
CA VAL A 175 -10.01 -10.09 19.00
C VAL A 175 -10.10 -10.85 20.33
N THR A 176 -8.97 -11.43 20.76
CA THR A 176 -8.90 -12.17 22.04
C THR A 176 -9.24 -11.25 23.20
N TYR A 177 -8.66 -10.04 23.22
CA TYR A 177 -8.94 -9.01 24.21
C TYR A 177 -10.43 -8.66 24.28
N LEU A 178 -11.08 -8.42 23.13
CA LEU A 178 -12.51 -8.09 23.07
C LEU A 178 -13.38 -9.19 23.69
N ASN A 179 -13.08 -10.47 23.38
CA ASN A 179 -13.80 -11.60 23.97
C ASN A 179 -13.63 -11.65 25.49
N HIS A 180 -12.43 -11.38 26.01
CA HIS A 180 -12.19 -11.33 27.46
C HIS A 180 -12.92 -10.16 28.13
N VAL A 181 -13.04 -9.01 27.46
CA VAL A 181 -13.83 -7.87 27.98
C VAL A 181 -15.32 -8.21 28.05
N GLU A 182 -15.87 -8.86 27.03
CA GLU A 182 -17.28 -9.30 27.06
C GLU A 182 -17.55 -10.29 28.19
N ASN A 183 -16.64 -11.24 28.40
CA ASN A 183 -16.73 -12.17 29.53
C ASN A 183 -16.67 -11.44 30.88
N LEU A 184 -15.76 -10.47 31.03
CA LEU A 184 -15.68 -9.65 32.24
C LEU A 184 -17.01 -8.93 32.51
N TYR A 185 -17.68 -8.38 31.49
CA TYR A 185 -18.97 -7.72 31.71
C TYR A 185 -20.08 -8.65 32.17
N ASN A 186 -20.11 -9.86 31.64
CA ASN A 186 -21.04 -10.87 32.12
C ASN A 186 -20.76 -11.20 33.59
N ASP A 187 -19.48 -11.26 33.99
CA ASP A 187 -19.03 -11.53 35.36
C ASP A 187 -19.17 -10.31 36.30
N LEU A 188 -19.25 -9.08 35.79
CA LEU A 188 -19.53 -7.89 36.60
C LEU A 188 -21.02 -7.76 36.98
N ASN A 189 -21.87 -8.70 36.55
CA ASN A 189 -23.25 -8.80 36.98
C ASN A 189 -23.37 -9.52 38.33
N PHE A 190 -23.52 -8.75 39.41
CA PHE A 190 -23.59 -9.28 40.77
C PHE A 190 -24.96 -9.87 41.18
N ILE A 191 -25.96 -9.86 40.30
CA ILE A 191 -27.31 -10.38 40.60
C ILE A 191 -27.29 -11.84 41.11
N PRO A 192 -26.51 -12.77 40.52
CA PRO A 192 -26.41 -14.14 41.04
C PRO A 192 -25.81 -14.23 42.44
N LEU A 193 -24.89 -13.33 42.79
CA LEU A 193 -24.26 -13.29 44.12
C LEU A 193 -25.19 -12.77 45.21
N ILE A 194 -26.06 -11.81 44.86
CA ILE A 194 -27.09 -11.30 45.77
C ILE A 194 -28.04 -12.44 46.18
N LYS A 195 -28.43 -13.30 45.23
CA LYS A 195 -29.28 -14.48 45.48
C LYS A 195 -28.57 -15.55 46.32
N LEU A 196 -27.25 -15.69 46.16
CA LEU A 196 -26.44 -16.67 46.87
C LEU A 196 -26.44 -16.44 48.40
N ARG A 197 -26.59 -15.18 48.84
CA ARG A 197 -26.78 -14.80 50.25
C ARG A 197 -28.06 -15.37 50.85
N ASP A 198 -29.14 -15.39 50.07
CA ASP A 198 -30.44 -15.90 50.53
C ASP A 198 -30.41 -17.43 50.73
N ASP A 199 -29.53 -18.12 49.98
CA ASP A 199 -29.35 -19.57 50.05
C ASP A 199 -28.35 -20.03 51.13
N THR A 200 -27.38 -19.19 51.51
CA THR A 200 -26.34 -19.54 52.50
C THR A 200 -26.78 -19.19 53.92
N LYS A 201 -27.14 -20.21 54.72
CA LYS A 201 -27.56 -20.03 56.13
C LYS A 201 -26.43 -19.60 57.09
N LYS A 202 -25.17 -19.63 56.66
CA LYS A 202 -23.99 -19.28 57.46
C LYS A 202 -23.23 -18.13 56.81
N GLU A 203 -23.06 -17.04 57.55
CA GLU A 203 -22.42 -15.80 57.10
C GLU A 203 -20.95 -16.01 56.66
N ASP A 204 -20.20 -16.83 57.39
CA ASP A 204 -18.79 -17.12 57.07
C ASP A 204 -18.62 -17.81 55.70
N GLU A 205 -19.53 -18.72 55.35
CA GLU A 205 -19.47 -19.43 54.07
C GLU A 205 -19.80 -18.52 52.90
N TYR A 206 -20.77 -17.61 53.10
CA TYR A 206 -21.10 -16.57 52.13
C TYR A 206 -19.92 -15.62 51.89
N LEU A 207 -19.26 -15.15 52.94
CA LEU A 207 -18.10 -14.24 52.84
C LEU A 207 -16.91 -14.90 52.14
N ASN A 208 -16.63 -16.17 52.42
CA ASN A 208 -15.56 -16.92 51.75
C ASN A 208 -15.84 -17.09 50.25
N ARG A 209 -17.08 -17.38 49.87
CA ARG A 209 -17.48 -17.48 48.44
C ARG A 209 -17.40 -16.14 47.74
N LEU A 210 -17.76 -15.07 48.43
CA LEU A 210 -17.66 -13.71 47.93
C LEU A 210 -16.19 -13.32 47.68
N GLU A 211 -15.29 -13.61 48.63
CA GLU A 211 -13.86 -13.37 48.46
C GLU A 211 -13.28 -14.11 47.25
N TYR A 212 -13.56 -15.41 47.14
CA TYR A 212 -13.14 -16.21 45.98
C TYR A 212 -13.63 -15.63 44.65
N TYR A 213 -14.87 -15.15 44.61
CA TYR A 213 -15.43 -14.52 43.41
C TYR A 213 -14.70 -13.22 43.03
N PHE A 214 -14.48 -12.34 44.01
CA PHE A 214 -13.79 -11.07 43.77
C PHE A 214 -12.32 -11.26 43.41
N ASP A 215 -11.64 -12.26 43.99
CA ASP A 215 -10.26 -12.60 43.64
C ASP A 215 -10.17 -13.05 42.17
N ASN A 216 -11.07 -13.93 41.72
CA ASN A 216 -11.14 -14.35 40.33
C ASN A 216 -11.44 -13.18 39.38
N LEU A 217 -12.31 -12.23 39.78
CA LEU A 217 -12.57 -11.03 39.00
C LEU A 217 -11.33 -10.14 38.87
N VAL A 218 -10.60 -9.93 39.97
CA VAL A 218 -9.37 -9.15 39.98
C VAL A 218 -8.30 -9.81 39.10
N GLU A 219 -8.16 -11.13 39.14
CA GLU A 219 -7.26 -11.87 38.26
C GLU A 219 -7.61 -11.66 36.78
N ARG A 220 -8.90 -11.74 36.41
CA ARG A 220 -9.37 -11.45 35.04
C ARG A 220 -9.06 -10.02 34.60
N VAL A 221 -9.25 -9.05 35.50
CA VAL A 221 -8.89 -7.65 35.23
C VAL A 221 -7.38 -7.50 35.01
N ASN A 222 -6.54 -8.20 35.78
CA ASN A 222 -5.09 -8.18 35.60
C ASN A 222 -4.66 -8.78 34.26
N ILE A 223 -5.26 -9.90 33.85
CA ILE A 223 -5.03 -10.49 32.51
C ILE A 223 -5.38 -9.46 31.42
N LEU A 224 -6.53 -8.79 31.54
CA LEU A 224 -6.93 -7.75 30.58
C LEU A 224 -5.94 -6.58 30.54
N LYS A 225 -5.38 -6.17 31.68
CA LYS A 225 -4.37 -5.10 31.75
C LYS A 225 -3.08 -5.51 31.03
N GLU A 226 -2.62 -6.74 31.22
CA GLU A 226 -1.45 -7.26 30.50
C GLU A 226 -1.69 -7.28 28.99
N MET A 227 -2.86 -7.75 28.54
CA MET A 227 -3.23 -7.74 27.12
C MET A 227 -3.29 -6.32 26.54
N VAL A 228 -3.85 -5.34 27.27
CA VAL A 228 -3.87 -3.94 26.84
C VAL A 228 -2.46 -3.41 26.66
N LYS A 229 -1.56 -3.67 27.61
CA LYS A 229 -0.17 -3.25 27.52
C LYS A 229 0.53 -3.84 26.29
N GLU A 230 0.37 -5.15 26.06
CA GLU A 230 0.92 -5.81 24.87
C GLU A 230 0.39 -5.22 23.56
N LEU A 231 -0.92 -4.91 23.50
CA LEU A 231 -1.55 -4.27 22.36
C LEU A 231 -1.02 -2.85 22.12
N LEU A 232 -0.88 -2.05 23.18
CA LEU A 232 -0.34 -0.69 23.08
C LEU A 232 1.10 -0.72 22.54
N ASP A 233 1.94 -1.62 23.05
CA ASP A 233 3.33 -1.80 22.58
C ASP A 233 3.39 -2.35 21.14
N GLY A 234 2.42 -3.19 20.74
CA GLY A 234 2.30 -3.73 19.38
C GLY A 234 1.98 -2.64 18.36
N PHE A 235 0.92 -1.88 18.61
CA PHE A 235 0.46 -0.83 17.70
C PHE A 235 1.40 0.38 17.62
N MET A 236 2.11 0.72 18.70
CA MET A 236 3.14 1.78 18.67
C MET A 236 4.32 1.41 17.77
N ARG A 237 4.80 0.16 17.83
CA ARG A 237 5.89 -0.31 16.95
C ARG A 237 5.49 -0.27 15.49
N GLU A 238 4.25 -0.60 15.17
CA GLU A 238 3.73 -0.58 13.81
C GLU A 238 3.63 0.87 13.25
N ALA A 239 3.25 1.83 14.10
CA ALA A 239 3.24 3.25 13.74
C ALA A 239 4.66 3.81 13.50
N GLU A 240 5.65 3.42 14.32
CA GLU A 240 7.05 3.88 14.19
C GLU A 240 7.78 3.30 12.97
N ILE A 241 7.46 2.06 12.57
CA ILE A 241 8.05 1.43 11.37
C ILE A 241 7.60 2.18 10.12
N SER A 242 6.31 2.53 10.02
CA SER A 242 5.76 3.30 8.90
C SER A 242 6.36 4.71 8.79
N GLU A 243 6.62 5.40 9.91
CA GLU A 243 7.32 6.70 9.87
C GLU A 243 8.76 6.61 9.36
N LYS A 244 9.47 5.53 9.68
CA LYS A 244 10.83 5.31 9.18
C LYS A 244 10.81 5.03 7.68
N GLU A 245 9.91 4.18 7.20
CA GLU A 245 9.78 3.87 5.78
C GLU A 245 9.43 5.11 4.93
N LYS A 246 8.59 6.01 5.44
CA LYS A 246 8.28 7.30 4.79
C LYS A 246 9.47 8.27 4.69
N LYS A 247 10.51 8.13 5.52
CA LYS A 247 11.73 8.96 5.46
C LYS A 247 12.77 8.43 4.46
N PHE A 248 12.63 7.20 3.98
CA PHE A 248 13.57 6.55 3.05
C PHE A 248 13.08 6.54 1.58
N ILE A 249 11.87 7.04 1.30
CA ILE A 249 11.30 7.24 -0.04
C ILE A 249 11.37 8.73 -0.39
#